data_AF-A0A4V1UPN3-F1
#
_entry.id   AF-A0A4V1UPN3-F1
#
_cell.length_a   1.000
_cell.length_b   1.000
_cell.length_c   1.000
_cell.angle_alpha   90.00
_cell.angle_beta   90.00
_cell.angle_gamma   90.00
#
_symmetry.space_group_name_H-M   'P 1'
#
loop_
_entity.id
_entity.type
_entity.pdbx_description
1 polymer ?
#
loop_
_entity_poly.entity_id
_entity_poly.type
_entity_poly.pdbx_seq_one_letter_code
_entity_poly.pdbx_strand_id
1 'polypeptide(L)'
;MENTTEKAIRYLKDLHAAESGTADIFEGLSKDGDLEADLRSSAASWYQHTQAHQSAIQQRLHALGSDNSGAKDFVNNVLSKASDLLNIGHDDEDKLTQDLIKAYASVSLNVGAYESLRAFASVAGDQDLASFAQQGRSDDENLAKDVLKAIGRKAPSAIQNATDSGATTGVPSTGTAAGY
;
A
#
# COMPACT_ATOMS: atom_id res chain seq x y z
N MET A 1 -21.77 -17.97 18.14
CA MET A 1 -20.30 -17.73 18.23
C MET A 1 -19.74 -18.15 16.90
N GLU A 2 -18.90 -17.31 16.30
CA GLU A 2 -18.23 -17.63 15.03
C GLU A 2 -17.22 -18.77 15.25
N ASN A 3 -17.23 -19.77 14.38
CA ASN A 3 -16.25 -20.85 14.42
C ASN A 3 -14.92 -20.45 13.75
N THR A 4 -13.86 -21.25 13.93
CA THR A 4 -12.53 -20.95 13.41
C THR A 4 -12.51 -20.77 11.88
N THR A 5 -13.25 -21.58 11.13
CA THR A 5 -13.35 -21.49 9.67
C THR A 5 -14.04 -20.21 9.21
N GLU A 6 -15.16 -19.84 9.84
CA GLU A 6 -15.87 -18.59 9.56
C GLU A 6 -14.96 -17.38 9.81
N LYS A 7 -14.19 -17.41 10.90
CA LYS A 7 -13.24 -16.36 11.24
C LYS A 7 -12.07 -16.30 10.25
N ALA A 8 -11.54 -17.44 9.80
CA ALA A 8 -10.53 -17.51 8.75
C ALA A 8 -11.03 -16.89 7.43
N ILE A 9 -12.27 -17.22 7.03
CA ILE A 9 -12.92 -16.65 5.86
C ILE A 9 -13.01 -15.12 5.98
N ARG A 10 -13.37 -14.59 7.15
CA ARG A 10 -13.41 -13.13 7.37
C ARG A 10 -12.04 -12.49 7.18
N TYR A 11 -10.99 -13.02 7.81
CA TYR A 11 -9.63 -12.49 7.63
C TYR A 11 -9.18 -12.51 6.16
N LEU A 12 -9.47 -13.60 5.43
CA LEU A 12 -9.16 -13.71 4.01
C LEU A 12 -9.96 -12.71 3.16
N LYS A 13 -11.23 -12.44 3.49
CA LYS A 13 -12.03 -11.40 2.84
C LYS A 13 -11.44 -10.02 3.09
N ASP A 14 -11.13 -9.69 4.34
CA ASP A 14 -10.55 -8.39 4.71
C ASP A 14 -9.21 -8.18 4.00
N LEU A 15 -8.36 -9.21 3.96
CA LEU A 15 -7.09 -9.22 3.24
C LEU A 15 -7.28 -9.04 1.72
N HIS A 16 -8.22 -9.77 1.10
CA HIS A 16 -8.53 -9.62 -0.33
C HIS A 16 -8.95 -8.19 -0.65
N ALA A 17 -9.77 -7.58 0.21
CA ALA A 17 -10.17 -6.19 0.00
C ALA A 17 -8.97 -5.24 0.12
N ALA A 18 -8.13 -5.39 1.14
CA ALA A 18 -6.95 -4.55 1.32
C ALA A 18 -5.99 -4.61 0.11
N GLU A 19 -5.76 -5.81 -0.41
CA GLU A 19 -5.01 -6.05 -1.65
C GLU A 19 -5.68 -5.38 -2.86
N SER A 20 -7.02 -5.38 -2.94
CA SER A 20 -7.76 -4.68 -3.99
C SER A 20 -7.58 -3.16 -3.94
N GLY A 21 -7.72 -2.56 -2.76
CA GLY A 21 -7.51 -1.12 -2.61
C GLY A 21 -6.07 -0.73 -2.96
N THR A 22 -5.10 -1.58 -2.63
CA THR A 22 -3.69 -1.38 -2.99
C THR A 22 -3.47 -1.52 -4.50
N ALA A 23 -4.07 -2.53 -5.13
CA ALA A 23 -4.01 -2.76 -6.57
C ALA A 23 -4.58 -1.57 -7.37
N ASP A 24 -5.70 -0.99 -6.93
CA ASP A 24 -6.31 0.17 -7.58
C ASP A 24 -5.36 1.39 -7.60
N ILE A 25 -4.61 1.61 -6.51
CA ILE A 25 -3.60 2.68 -6.43
C ILE A 25 -2.48 2.44 -7.45
N PHE A 26 -1.92 1.22 -7.50
CA PHE A 26 -0.85 0.90 -8.44
C PHE A 26 -1.32 0.90 -9.89
N GLU A 27 -2.56 0.49 -10.15
CA GLU A 27 -3.14 0.56 -11.47
C GLU A 27 -3.23 2.03 -11.94
N GLY A 28 -3.72 2.93 -11.08
CA GLY A 28 -3.76 4.37 -11.33
C GLY A 28 -2.39 4.94 -11.68
N LEU A 29 -1.38 4.67 -10.85
CA LEU A 29 0.01 5.09 -11.10
C LEU A 29 0.57 4.51 -12.41
N SER A 30 0.27 3.25 -12.73
CA SER A 30 0.75 2.58 -13.95
C SER A 30 0.15 3.14 -15.24
N LYS A 31 -1.04 3.78 -15.14
CA LYS A 31 -1.76 4.37 -16.27
C LYS A 31 -1.54 5.88 -16.39
N ASP A 32 -0.86 6.51 -15.42
CA ASP A 32 -0.56 7.93 -15.45
C ASP A 32 0.41 8.24 -16.60
N GLY A 33 -0.06 9.01 -17.58
CA GLY A 33 0.69 9.40 -18.78
C GLY A 33 1.80 10.41 -18.50
N ASP A 34 1.71 11.15 -17.40
CA ASP A 34 2.66 12.20 -17.02
C ASP A 34 3.79 11.66 -16.13
N LEU A 35 3.62 10.42 -15.64
CA LEU A 35 4.63 9.74 -14.83
C LEU A 35 5.90 9.40 -15.62
N GLU A 36 7.05 9.41 -14.95
CA GLU A 36 8.28 8.93 -15.57
C GLU A 36 8.20 7.43 -15.94
N ALA A 37 8.78 7.05 -17.07
CA ALA A 37 8.70 5.69 -17.62
C ALA A 37 9.13 4.60 -16.63
N ASP A 38 10.23 4.83 -15.90
CA ASP A 38 10.74 3.86 -14.92
C ASP A 38 9.79 3.66 -13.74
N LEU A 39 9.18 4.75 -13.24
CA LEU A 39 8.23 4.67 -12.13
C LEU A 39 6.91 4.07 -12.57
N ARG A 40 6.44 4.39 -13.79
CA ARG A 40 5.28 3.72 -14.40
C ARG A 40 5.50 2.22 -14.56
N SER A 41 6.68 1.81 -15.03
CA SER A 41 7.04 0.39 -15.16
C SER A 41 7.09 -0.29 -13.78
N SER A 42 7.60 0.41 -12.76
CA SER A 42 7.60 -0.10 -11.38
C SER A 42 6.18 -0.30 -10.87
N ALA A 43 5.30 0.69 -11.06
CA ALA A 43 3.89 0.62 -10.68
C ALA A 43 3.14 -0.51 -11.39
N ALA A 44 3.40 -0.75 -12.68
CA ALA A 44 2.84 -1.89 -13.40
C ALA A 44 3.28 -3.23 -12.78
N SER A 45 4.55 -3.35 -12.38
CA SER A 45 5.06 -4.55 -11.69
C SER A 45 4.41 -4.73 -10.31
N TRP A 46 4.25 -3.65 -9.54
CA TRP A 46 3.57 -3.68 -8.24
C TRP A 46 2.10 -4.07 -8.38
N TYR A 47 1.41 -3.55 -9.40
CA TYR A 47 0.05 -3.94 -9.71
C TYR A 47 -0.07 -5.43 -10.02
N GLN A 48 0.81 -5.97 -10.87
CA GLN A 48 0.84 -7.41 -11.18
C GLN A 48 1.08 -8.27 -9.93
N HIS A 49 1.96 -7.81 -9.03
CA HIS A 49 2.22 -8.48 -7.76
C HIS A 49 0.94 -8.57 -6.90
N THR A 50 0.26 -7.44 -6.68
CA THR A 50 -0.99 -7.41 -5.90
C THR A 50 -2.11 -8.27 -6.53
N GLN A 51 -2.24 -8.30 -7.86
CA GLN A 51 -3.20 -9.17 -8.53
C GLN A 51 -2.91 -10.67 -8.32
N ALA A 52 -1.64 -11.06 -8.26
CA ALA A 52 -1.26 -12.43 -7.97
C ALA A 52 -1.68 -12.82 -6.55
N HIS A 53 -1.50 -11.93 -5.57
CA HIS A 53 -1.98 -12.13 -4.20
C HIS A 53 -3.50 -12.26 -4.13
N GLN A 54 -4.25 -11.34 -4.76
CA GLN A 54 -5.72 -11.42 -4.82
C GLN A 54 -6.19 -12.77 -5.36
N SER A 55 -5.57 -13.24 -6.46
CA SER A 55 -5.89 -14.52 -7.08
C SER A 55 -5.61 -15.70 -6.13
N ALA A 56 -4.50 -15.65 -5.39
CA ALA A 56 -4.15 -16.68 -4.42
C ALA A 56 -5.10 -16.69 -3.20
N ILE A 57 -5.49 -15.51 -2.71
CA ILE A 57 -6.47 -15.36 -1.62
C ILE A 57 -7.84 -15.90 -2.07
N GLN A 58 -8.26 -15.57 -3.29
CA GLN A 58 -9.52 -16.06 -3.83
C GLN A 58 -9.55 -17.58 -3.94
N GLN A 59 -8.45 -18.20 -4.38
CA GLN A 59 -8.34 -19.67 -4.39
C GLN A 59 -8.49 -20.27 -2.99
N ARG A 60 -7.91 -19.63 -1.95
CA ARG A 60 -8.07 -20.06 -0.55
C ARG A 60 -9.52 -19.92 -0.07
N LEU A 61 -10.18 -18.80 -0.37
CA LEU A 61 -11.60 -18.61 -0.05
C LEU A 61 -12.45 -19.71 -0.70
N HIS A 62 -12.22 -20.00 -1.98
CA HIS A 62 -12.94 -21.05 -2.70
C HIS A 62 -12.72 -22.44 -2.08
N ALA A 63 -11.50 -22.75 -1.65
CA ALA A 63 -11.19 -24.00 -0.96
C ALA A 63 -11.93 -24.15 0.39
N LEU A 64 -12.26 -23.03 1.03
CA LEU A 64 -13.08 -22.98 2.25
C LEU A 64 -14.60 -22.90 1.97
N GLY A 65 -15.02 -23.02 0.70
CA GLY A 65 -16.43 -22.94 0.29
C GLY A 65 -17.01 -21.52 0.36
N SER A 66 -16.17 -20.48 0.33
CA SER A 66 -16.57 -19.08 0.31
C SER A 66 -16.06 -18.36 -0.95
N ASP A 67 -16.58 -17.18 -1.20
CA ASP A 67 -16.08 -16.24 -2.21
C ASP A 67 -15.58 -14.97 -1.51
N ASN A 68 -15.21 -13.93 -2.26
CA ASN A 68 -14.80 -12.63 -1.71
C ASN A 68 -15.98 -11.67 -1.48
N SER A 69 -17.23 -12.13 -1.53
CA SER A 69 -18.41 -11.28 -1.32
C SER A 69 -18.44 -10.70 0.10
N GLY A 70 -18.84 -9.43 0.24
CA GLY A 70 -18.90 -8.72 1.53
C GLY A 70 -17.58 -8.08 2.01
N ALA A 71 -16.46 -8.30 1.30
CA ALA A 71 -15.15 -7.74 1.67
C ALA A 71 -15.07 -6.20 1.53
N LYS A 72 -15.92 -5.59 0.70
CA LYS A 72 -15.93 -4.15 0.40
C LYS A 72 -16.17 -3.27 1.64
N ASP A 73 -16.87 -3.78 2.65
CA ASP A 73 -17.25 -3.00 3.82
C ASP A 73 -16.07 -2.70 4.75
N PHE A 74 -15.07 -3.59 4.84
CA PHE A 74 -13.89 -3.38 5.67
C PHE A 74 -12.98 -2.28 5.09
N VAL A 75 -12.68 -2.37 3.80
CA VAL A 75 -11.83 -1.38 3.12
C VAL A 75 -12.48 -0.01 3.09
N ASN A 76 -13.79 0.06 2.79
CA ASN A 76 -14.50 1.34 2.83
C ASN A 76 -14.40 1.99 4.22
N ASN A 77 -14.51 1.22 5.30
CA ASN A 77 -14.39 1.74 6.66
C ASN A 77 -12.98 2.18 7.05
N VAL A 78 -11.93 1.49 6.55
CA VAL A 78 -10.54 1.89 6.80
C VAL A 78 -10.19 3.12 5.96
N LEU A 79 -10.52 3.12 4.67
CA LEU A 79 -10.25 4.23 3.76
C LEU A 79 -11.05 5.49 4.12
N SER A 80 -12.33 5.39 4.53
CA SER A 80 -13.09 6.58 4.94
C SER A 80 -12.57 7.21 6.22
N LYS A 81 -11.81 6.49 7.03
CA LYS A 81 -11.14 7.03 8.22
C LYS A 81 -9.74 7.54 7.92
N ALA A 82 -9.10 6.97 6.90
CA ALA A 82 -7.79 7.40 6.42
C ALA A 82 -7.88 8.62 5.49
N SER A 83 -9.02 8.89 4.85
CA SER A 83 -9.20 10.02 3.92
C SER A 83 -8.86 11.38 4.52
N ASP A 84 -9.14 11.57 5.82
CA ASP A 84 -8.79 12.80 6.54
C ASP A 84 -7.27 12.92 6.77
N LEU A 85 -6.55 11.80 6.85
CA LEU A 85 -5.09 11.74 6.97
C LEU A 85 -4.37 11.94 5.63
N LEU A 86 -5.02 11.56 4.53
CA LEU A 86 -4.43 11.52 3.18
C LEU A 86 -4.63 12.82 2.38
N ASN A 87 -5.41 13.77 2.90
CA ASN A 87 -5.65 15.10 2.32
C ASN A 87 -4.74 16.20 2.92
N ILE A 88 -3.60 15.83 3.52
CA ILE A 88 -2.63 16.80 4.06
C ILE A 88 -1.78 17.35 2.90
N GLY A 89 -2.29 18.41 2.24
CA GLY A 89 -1.57 19.20 1.23
C GLY A 89 -2.32 19.24 -0.10
N HIS A 90 -2.70 20.44 -0.54
CA HIS A 90 -3.47 20.68 -1.77
C HIS A 90 -2.62 21.23 -2.93
N ASP A 91 -1.29 21.25 -2.81
CA ASP A 91 -0.45 21.71 -3.92
C ASP A 91 -0.24 20.58 -4.91
N ASP A 92 -0.63 20.83 -6.17
CA ASP A 92 -0.47 19.91 -7.29
C ASP A 92 1.01 19.47 -7.48
N GLU A 93 1.96 20.29 -7.00
CA GLU A 93 3.41 20.00 -7.05
C GLU A 93 3.82 18.75 -6.24
N ASP A 94 3.08 18.41 -5.17
CA ASP A 94 3.40 17.29 -4.27
C ASP A 94 2.52 16.05 -4.46
N LYS A 95 1.58 16.09 -5.41
CA LYS A 95 0.57 15.05 -5.65
C LYS A 95 1.18 13.66 -5.81
N LEU A 96 2.24 13.53 -6.61
CA LEU A 96 2.90 12.22 -6.84
C LEU A 96 3.55 11.69 -5.57
N THR A 97 4.22 12.54 -4.79
CA THR A 97 4.83 12.13 -3.52
C THR A 97 3.75 11.66 -2.54
N GLN A 98 2.61 12.36 -2.47
CA GLN A 98 1.47 11.95 -1.67
C GLN A 98 0.87 10.63 -2.14
N ASP A 99 0.72 10.40 -3.44
CA ASP A 99 0.18 9.15 -3.97
C ASP A 99 1.11 7.96 -3.71
N LEU A 100 2.43 8.16 -3.73
CA LEU A 100 3.40 7.15 -3.30
C LEU A 100 3.34 6.90 -1.78
N ILE A 101 3.11 7.93 -0.95
CA ILE A 101 2.90 7.76 0.49
C ILE A 101 1.62 6.95 0.75
N LYS A 102 0.53 7.24 0.04
CA LYS A 102 -0.72 6.45 0.09
C LYS A 102 -0.45 4.99 -0.27
N ALA A 103 0.28 4.75 -1.36
CA ALA A 103 0.65 3.41 -1.78
C ALA A 103 1.46 2.68 -0.70
N TYR A 104 2.46 3.32 -0.10
CA TYR A 104 3.24 2.74 1.00
C TYR A 104 2.39 2.40 2.22
N ALA A 105 1.48 3.29 2.61
CA ALA A 105 0.56 3.05 3.72
C ALA A 105 -0.37 1.86 3.44
N SER A 106 -0.90 1.74 2.22
CA SER A 106 -1.75 0.62 1.80
C SER A 106 -1.01 -0.72 1.80
N VAL A 107 0.22 -0.78 1.26
CA VAL A 107 1.03 -2.01 1.33
C VAL A 107 1.36 -2.36 2.79
N SER A 108 1.66 -1.37 3.63
CA SER A 108 1.91 -1.60 5.06
C SER A 108 0.67 -2.14 5.80
N LEU A 109 -0.53 -1.73 5.39
CA LEU A 109 -1.77 -2.30 5.88
C LEU A 109 -1.89 -3.79 5.51
N ASN A 110 -1.53 -4.16 4.28
CA ASN A 110 -1.53 -5.56 3.86
C ASN A 110 -0.55 -6.40 4.70
N VAL A 111 0.66 -5.90 4.97
CA VAL A 111 1.63 -6.56 5.88
C VAL A 111 0.98 -6.85 7.24
N GLY A 112 0.28 -5.87 7.82
CA GLY A 112 -0.45 -6.05 9.07
C GLY A 112 -1.60 -7.07 8.96
N ALA A 113 -2.35 -7.05 7.87
CA ALA A 113 -3.44 -7.99 7.60
C ALA A 113 -2.92 -9.43 7.49
N TYR A 114 -1.86 -9.67 6.72
CA TYR A 114 -1.20 -10.97 6.63
C TYR A 114 -0.65 -11.43 7.98
N GLU A 115 -0.01 -10.56 8.75
CA GLU A 115 0.49 -10.93 10.08
C GLU A 115 -0.65 -11.36 11.02
N SER A 116 -1.78 -10.66 10.98
CA SER A 116 -2.95 -11.03 11.77
C SER A 116 -3.51 -12.40 11.39
N LEU A 117 -3.60 -12.70 10.07
CA LEU A 117 -4.04 -13.98 9.55
C LEU A 117 -3.07 -15.11 9.93
N ARG A 118 -1.76 -14.86 9.81
CA ARG A 118 -0.69 -15.80 10.18
C ARG A 118 -0.79 -16.17 11.66
N ALA A 119 -0.89 -15.18 12.53
CA ALA A 119 -0.98 -15.38 13.98
C ALA A 119 -2.25 -16.17 14.36
N PHE A 120 -3.39 -15.79 13.76
CA PHE A 120 -4.65 -16.51 13.95
C PHE A 120 -4.56 -17.98 13.50
N ALA A 121 -4.10 -18.22 12.27
CA ALA A 121 -3.98 -19.56 11.69
C ALA A 121 -3.03 -20.45 12.50
N SER A 122 -1.93 -19.88 13.00
CA SER A 122 -0.98 -20.60 13.85
C SER A 122 -1.61 -21.13 15.13
N VAL A 123 -2.42 -20.30 15.82
CA VAL A 123 -3.14 -20.70 17.04
C VAL A 123 -4.28 -21.68 16.74
N ALA A 124 -4.93 -21.52 15.58
CA ALA A 124 -5.97 -22.41 15.10
C ALA A 124 -5.46 -23.80 14.66
N GLY A 125 -4.13 -23.98 14.54
CA GLY A 125 -3.52 -25.22 14.05
C GLY A 125 -3.51 -25.37 12.53
N ASP A 126 -3.88 -24.34 11.78
CA ASP A 126 -3.87 -24.33 10.31
C ASP A 126 -2.51 -23.84 9.79
N GLN A 127 -1.56 -24.77 9.67
CA GLN A 127 -0.18 -24.47 9.27
C GLN A 127 -0.06 -24.08 7.79
N ASP A 128 -0.97 -24.57 6.94
CA ASP A 128 -0.98 -24.23 5.51
C ASP A 128 -1.39 -22.76 5.32
N LEU A 129 -2.43 -22.32 6.04
CA LEU A 129 -2.86 -20.93 6.03
C LEU A 129 -1.84 -20.00 6.70
N ALA A 130 -1.20 -20.45 7.79
CA ALA A 130 -0.13 -19.69 8.42
C ALA A 130 1.07 -19.50 7.48
N SER A 131 1.49 -20.54 6.77
CA SER A 131 2.60 -20.48 5.81
C SER A 131 2.26 -19.58 4.62
N PHE A 132 1.03 -19.68 4.10
CA PHE A 132 0.51 -18.78 3.07
C PHE A 132 0.60 -17.32 3.51
N ALA A 133 0.11 -17.01 4.73
CA ALA A 133 0.11 -15.65 5.23
C ALA A 133 1.52 -15.12 5.51
N GLN A 134 2.45 -15.96 5.96
CA GLN A 134 3.85 -15.58 6.14
C GLN A 134 4.52 -15.22 4.80
N GLN A 135 4.22 -15.96 3.73
CA GLN A 135 4.77 -15.67 2.41
C GLN A 135 4.26 -14.31 1.91
N GLY A 136 2.93 -14.11 1.89
CA GLY A 136 2.34 -12.83 1.45
C GLY A 136 2.83 -11.63 2.27
N ARG A 137 2.99 -11.79 3.60
CA ARG A 137 3.62 -10.77 4.45
C ARG A 137 5.04 -10.41 3.99
N SER A 138 5.86 -11.43 3.71
CA SER A 138 7.26 -11.22 3.32
C SER A 138 7.39 -10.55 1.96
N ASP A 139 6.48 -10.91 1.04
CA ASP A 139 6.34 -10.32 -0.27
C ASP A 139 5.96 -8.84 -0.18
N ASP A 140 4.94 -8.50 0.62
CA ASP A 140 4.51 -7.12 0.83
C ASP A 140 5.52 -6.27 1.62
N GLU A 141 6.28 -6.86 2.54
CA GLU A 141 7.38 -6.15 3.21
C GLU A 141 8.45 -5.71 2.21
N ASN A 142 8.70 -6.49 1.16
CA ASN A 142 9.65 -6.12 0.12
C ASN A 142 9.05 -5.06 -0.81
N LEU A 143 7.77 -5.22 -1.18
CA LEU A 143 7.04 -4.22 -1.94
C LEU A 143 7.02 -2.86 -1.22
N ALA A 144 6.75 -2.84 0.09
CA ALA A 144 6.75 -1.63 0.91
C ALA A 144 8.11 -0.93 0.88
N LYS A 145 9.22 -1.68 0.97
CA LYS A 145 10.58 -1.12 0.85
C LYS A 145 10.80 -0.49 -0.52
N ASP A 146 10.28 -1.08 -1.58
CA ASP A 146 10.46 -0.57 -2.94
C ASP A 146 9.63 0.70 -3.20
N VAL A 147 8.39 0.74 -2.71
CA VAL A 147 7.58 1.97 -2.74
C VAL A 147 8.22 3.07 -1.90
N LEU A 148 8.76 2.74 -0.72
CA LEU A 148 9.46 3.71 0.14
C LEU A 148 10.69 4.30 -0.55
N LYS A 149 11.47 3.50 -1.28
CA LYS A 149 12.58 4.01 -2.12
C LYS A 149 12.06 4.96 -3.21
N ALA A 150 10.90 4.67 -3.80
CA ALA A 150 10.30 5.55 -4.81
C ALA A 150 9.91 6.92 -4.23
N ILE A 151 9.35 6.95 -3.01
CA ILE A 151 9.09 8.21 -2.27
C ILE A 151 10.38 9.02 -2.14
N GLY A 152 11.46 8.40 -1.63
CA GLY A 152 12.74 9.08 -1.45
C GLY A 152 13.38 9.61 -2.74
N ARG A 153 13.14 8.95 -3.88
CA ARG A 153 13.59 9.42 -5.19
C ARG A 153 12.77 10.59 -5.74
N LYS A 154 11.50 10.72 -5.35
CA LYS A 154 10.57 11.72 -5.92
C LYS A 154 10.42 12.98 -5.09
N ALA A 155 10.52 12.88 -3.76
CA ALA A 155 10.43 14.04 -2.89
C ALA A 155 11.38 15.21 -3.28
N PRO A 156 12.63 14.98 -3.73
CA PRO A 156 13.51 16.08 -4.17
C PRO A 156 13.04 16.82 -5.43
N SER A 157 12.26 16.18 -6.31
CA SER A 157 11.78 16.77 -7.56
C SER A 157 10.85 17.97 -7.35
N ALA A 158 10.21 18.07 -6.18
CA ALA A 158 9.39 19.23 -5.81
C ALA A 158 10.20 20.54 -5.79
N ILE A 159 11.48 20.48 -5.41
CA ILE A 159 12.37 21.66 -5.41
C ILE A 159 12.68 22.12 -6.85
N GLN A 160 12.84 21.16 -7.77
CA GLN A 160 13.13 21.43 -9.18
C GLN A 160 11.94 22.11 -9.85
N ASN A 161 10.73 21.59 -9.64
CA ASN A 161 9.49 22.13 -10.19
C ASN A 161 9.19 23.54 -9.68
N ALA A 162 9.41 23.80 -8.38
CA ALA A 162 9.26 25.14 -7.80
C ALA A 162 10.26 26.16 -8.40
N THR A 163 11.48 25.71 -8.71
CA THR A 163 12.51 26.54 -9.34
C THR A 163 12.15 26.88 -10.80
N ASP A 164 11.60 25.93 -11.55
CA ASP A 164 11.15 26.12 -12.93
C ASP A 164 9.88 27.01 -13.02
N SER A 165 9.02 26.98 -11.99
CA SER A 165 7.86 27.87 -11.81
C SER A 165 8.22 29.29 -11.35
N GLY A 166 9.51 29.58 -11.08
CA GLY A 166 9.97 30.90 -10.61
C GLY A 166 9.69 31.19 -9.13
N ALA A 167 9.31 30.18 -8.34
CA ALA A 167 9.15 30.31 -6.89
C ALA A 167 10.53 30.27 -6.21
N THR A 168 10.84 31.28 -5.40
CA THR A 168 12.12 31.34 -4.69
C THR A 168 12.24 30.23 -3.65
N THR A 169 13.14 29.27 -3.89
CA THR A 169 13.50 28.16 -2.99
C THR A 169 14.39 28.65 -1.85
N GLY A 170 13.81 29.46 -0.95
CA GLY A 170 14.49 29.94 0.24
C GLY A 170 14.65 28.85 1.29
N VAL A 171 15.70 28.02 1.19
CA VAL A 171 16.22 27.34 2.39
C VAL A 171 16.80 28.45 3.27
N PRO A 172 16.28 28.69 4.50
CA PRO A 172 16.89 29.68 5.38
C PRO A 172 18.32 29.22 5.67
N SER A 173 19.31 30.01 5.24
CA SER A 173 20.70 29.74 5.57
C SER A 173 20.77 29.69 7.10
N THR A 174 21.11 28.55 7.66
CA THR A 174 21.56 28.48 9.05
C THR A 174 22.87 29.26 9.09
N GLY A 175 22.73 30.57 9.36
CA GLY A 175 23.84 31.50 9.42
C GLY A 175 24.91 30.94 10.35
N THR A 176 26.08 30.74 9.77
CA THR A 176 27.32 30.44 10.46
C THR A 176 27.56 31.50 11.53
N ALA A 177 27.24 31.20 12.79
CA ALA A 177 27.71 31.99 13.92
C ALA A 177 29.18 31.61 14.16
N ALA A 178 30.08 32.23 13.40
CA ALA A 178 31.50 32.29 13.69
C ALA A 178 31.85 33.69 14.23
N GLY A 179 32.13 33.75 15.54
CA GLY A 179 33.04 34.70 16.20
C GLY A 179 32.68 36.18 16.21
N TYR A 180 32.40 36.73 17.39
CA TYR A 180 33.34 37.55 18.18
C TYR A 180 32.94 37.51 19.66
#